data_AF-A0A6G3XC02-F1
#
_entry.id   AF-A0A6G3XC02-F1
#
_cell.length_a   1.000
_cell.length_b   1.000
_cell.length_c   1.000
_cell.angle_alpha   90.00
_cell.angle_beta   90.00
_cell.angle_gamma   90.00
#
_symmetry.space_group_name_H-M   'P 1'
#
loop_
_entity.id
_entity.type
_entity.pdbx_description
1 polymer ?
#
loop_
_entity_poly.entity_id
_entity_poly.type
_entity_poly.pdbx_seq_one_letter_code
_entity_poly.pdbx_strand_id
1 'polypeptide(L)'
;EQLGYGAENGTWRNFYLSGTTELREGRFGTPTVTASADIIANLSPRLLFDALAVQINGPEAWDLKITIDIVLTDTAETYRLGLTNGVLTHTAAQQQDSADLTLTTTARRLPALALGDLTPDAL
;
A
#
# COMPACT_ATOMS: atom_id res chain seq x y z
N GLU A 1 -1.19 -35.15 -2.02
CA GLU A 1 0.21 -35.44 -1.64
C GLU A 1 1.03 -36.29 -2.62
N GLN A 2 0.50 -37.35 -3.26
CA GLN A 2 1.32 -38.23 -4.15
C GLN A 2 2.05 -37.48 -5.28
N LEU A 3 1.40 -36.51 -5.91
CA LEU A 3 2.03 -35.62 -6.90
C LEU A 3 3.21 -34.83 -6.32
N GLY A 4 3.17 -34.47 -5.03
CA GLY A 4 4.27 -33.80 -4.33
C GLY A 4 5.43 -34.73 -4.01
N TYR A 5 5.18 -36.01 -3.75
CA TYR A 5 6.25 -37.00 -3.54
C TYR A 5 6.99 -37.36 -4.83
N GLY A 6 6.30 -37.36 -5.97
CA GLY A 6 6.90 -37.58 -7.28
C GLY A 6 7.49 -36.33 -7.95
N ALA A 7 7.40 -35.16 -7.32
CA ALA A 7 7.87 -33.91 -7.91
C ALA A 7 9.37 -33.73 -7.72
N GLU A 8 10.11 -33.66 -8.84
CA GLU A 8 11.53 -33.25 -8.86
C GLU A 8 11.68 -31.74 -8.55
N ASN A 9 10.73 -30.92 -8.99
CA ASN A 9 10.74 -29.49 -8.73
C ASN A 9 10.30 -29.19 -7.29
N GLY A 10 11.20 -28.59 -6.50
CA GLY A 10 10.94 -28.25 -5.09
C GLY A 10 9.76 -27.30 -4.90
N THR A 11 9.57 -26.32 -5.79
CA THR A 11 8.41 -25.41 -5.73
C THR A 11 7.10 -26.17 -5.88
N TRP A 12 7.01 -27.07 -6.86
CA TRP A 12 5.81 -27.88 -7.10
C TRP A 12 5.51 -28.81 -5.93
N ARG A 13 6.55 -29.46 -5.39
CA ARG A 13 6.43 -30.25 -4.15
C ARG A 13 5.82 -29.43 -3.02
N ASN A 14 6.34 -28.22 -2.79
CA ASN A 14 5.83 -27.34 -1.74
C ASN A 14 4.35 -26.98 -1.97
N PHE A 15 3.95 -26.61 -3.20
CA PHE A 15 2.55 -26.35 -3.51
C PHE A 15 1.64 -27.55 -3.23
N TYR A 16 2.00 -28.74 -3.70
CA TYR A 16 1.17 -29.94 -3.50
C TYR A 16 1.03 -30.34 -2.03
N LEU A 17 2.11 -30.24 -1.26
CA LEU A 17 2.10 -30.64 0.14
C LEU A 17 1.39 -29.58 0.99
N SER A 18 1.73 -28.29 0.83
CA SER A 18 1.04 -27.17 1.50
C SER A 18 -0.46 -27.19 1.22
N GLY A 19 -0.87 -27.34 -0.04
CA GLY A 19 -2.30 -27.42 -0.39
C GLY A 19 -2.98 -28.66 0.21
N THR A 20 -2.29 -29.81 0.31
CA THR A 20 -2.85 -31.00 0.97
C THR A 20 -3.05 -30.76 2.47
N THR A 21 -2.08 -30.10 3.13
CA THR A 21 -2.20 -29.72 4.55
C THR A 21 -3.38 -28.77 4.77
N GLU A 22 -3.52 -27.72 3.96
CA GLU A 22 -4.63 -26.77 4.12
C GLU A 22 -6.01 -27.41 3.94
N LEU A 23 -6.14 -28.39 3.03
CA LEU A 23 -7.40 -29.12 2.83
C LEU A 23 -7.76 -30.03 4.01
N ARG A 24 -6.77 -30.57 4.73
CA ARG A 24 -6.99 -31.54 5.82
C ARG A 24 -7.07 -30.89 7.19
N GLU A 25 -6.20 -29.92 7.44
CA GLU A 25 -5.94 -29.35 8.77
C GLU A 25 -6.35 -27.87 8.85
N GLY A 26 -6.71 -27.26 7.72
CA GLY A 26 -7.05 -25.85 7.62
C GLY A 26 -5.85 -24.97 7.26
N ARG A 27 -6.13 -23.69 6.98
CA ARG A 27 -5.11 -22.72 6.57
C ARG A 27 -4.09 -22.51 7.68
N PHE A 28 -2.83 -22.79 7.40
CA PHE A 28 -1.72 -22.51 8.31
C PHE A 28 -1.04 -21.15 8.04
N GLY A 29 -1.53 -20.42 7.02
CA GLY A 29 -1.13 -19.06 6.71
C GLY A 29 0.16 -18.94 5.91
N THR A 30 0.35 -17.76 5.31
CA THR A 30 1.61 -17.31 4.70
C THR A 30 2.26 -16.27 5.61
N PRO A 31 3.58 -16.02 5.50
CA PRO A 31 4.20 -14.87 6.16
C PRO A 31 3.38 -13.60 5.83
N THR A 32 2.77 -13.01 6.85
CA THR A 32 1.87 -11.86 6.72
C THR A 32 2.60 -10.52 6.62
N VAL A 33 3.93 -10.52 6.79
CA VAL A 33 4.77 -9.34 6.62
C VAL A 33 5.27 -9.30 5.17
N THR A 34 4.54 -8.58 4.33
CA THR A 34 4.76 -8.57 2.87
C THR A 34 5.86 -7.59 2.42
N ALA A 35 6.19 -6.58 3.24
CA ALA A 35 7.28 -5.65 2.99
C ALA A 35 7.98 -5.27 4.30
N SER A 36 9.31 -5.24 4.32
CA SER A 36 10.05 -4.68 5.45
C SER A 36 9.87 -3.17 5.51
N ALA A 37 9.99 -2.58 6.70
CA ALA A 37 9.96 -1.13 6.88
C ALA A 37 10.99 -0.44 5.97
N ASP A 38 12.15 -1.06 5.75
CA ASP A 38 13.19 -0.57 4.84
C ASP A 38 12.72 -0.50 3.38
N ILE A 39 11.94 -1.46 2.90
CA ILE A 39 11.41 -1.42 1.52
C ILE A 39 10.42 -0.26 1.39
N ILE A 40 9.54 -0.08 2.38
CA ILE A 40 8.52 0.97 2.37
C ILE A 40 9.17 2.36 2.46
N ALA A 41 10.20 2.51 3.29
CA ALA A 41 10.97 3.75 3.44
C ALA A 41 11.71 4.18 2.16
N ASN A 42 11.92 3.27 1.21
CA ASN A 42 12.59 3.54 -0.06
C ASN A 42 11.63 3.67 -1.26
N LEU A 43 10.30 3.61 -1.03
CA LEU A 43 9.34 3.85 -2.12
C LEU A 43 9.40 5.31 -2.58
N SER A 44 9.35 5.51 -3.90
CA SER A 44 9.09 6.85 -4.44
C SER A 44 7.69 7.32 -4.04
N PRO A 45 7.42 8.64 -3.97
CA PRO A 45 6.09 9.14 -3.61
C PRO A 45 4.97 8.54 -4.45
N ARG A 46 5.16 8.41 -5.78
CA ARG A 46 4.20 7.78 -6.68
C ARG A 46 3.91 6.32 -6.33
N LEU A 47 4.96 5.51 -6.11
CA LEU A 47 4.79 4.10 -5.72
C LEU A 47 4.12 3.95 -4.36
N LEU A 48 4.40 4.87 -3.43
CA LEU A 48 3.71 4.91 -2.14
C LEU A 48 2.22 5.21 -2.32
N PHE A 49 1.85 6.17 -3.18
CA PHE A 49 0.44 6.46 -3.47
C PHE A 49 -0.27 5.29 -4.16
N ASP A 50 0.41 4.59 -5.08
CA ASP A 50 -0.12 3.37 -5.69
C ASP A 50 -0.34 2.26 -4.64
N ALA A 51 0.62 2.08 -3.72
CA ALA A 51 0.49 1.11 -2.63
C ALA A 51 -0.65 1.46 -1.66
N LEU A 52 -0.90 2.75 -1.40
CA LEU A 52 -2.06 3.22 -0.63
C LEU A 52 -3.37 2.95 -1.36
N ALA A 53 -3.41 3.17 -2.69
CA ALA A 53 -4.61 2.96 -3.48
C ALA A 53 -5.09 1.50 -3.45
N VAL A 54 -4.15 0.54 -3.44
CA VAL A 54 -4.45 -0.90 -3.32
C VAL A 54 -5.05 -1.28 -1.96
N GLN A 55 -4.73 -0.52 -0.91
CA GLN A 55 -5.22 -0.78 0.44
C GLN A 55 -6.62 -0.21 0.72
N ILE A 56 -7.17 0.60 -0.19
CA ILE A 56 -8.49 1.19 0.00
C ILE A 56 -9.57 0.11 -0.02
N ASN A 57 -10.36 0.06 1.05
CA ASN A 57 -11.61 -0.69 1.07
C ASN A 57 -12.68 0.11 0.29
N GLY A 58 -12.78 -0.15 -1.01
CA GLY A 58 -13.69 0.56 -1.91
C GLY A 58 -15.16 0.62 -1.42
N PRO A 59 -15.76 -0.52 -1.02
CA PRO A 59 -17.11 -0.54 -0.45
C PRO A 59 -17.31 0.36 0.78
N GLU A 60 -16.36 0.40 1.72
CA GLU A 60 -16.46 1.27 2.90
C GLU A 60 -16.17 2.75 2.56
N ALA A 61 -15.34 3.00 1.56
CA ALA A 61 -14.97 4.34 1.11
C ALA A 61 -15.89 4.90 0.00
N TRP A 62 -17.02 4.22 -0.30
CA TRP A 62 -17.86 4.54 -1.44
C TRP A 62 -18.40 5.98 -1.41
N ASP A 63 -18.94 6.40 -0.26
CA ASP A 63 -19.54 7.72 -0.08
C ASP A 63 -18.52 8.81 0.27
N LEU A 64 -17.23 8.46 0.37
CA LEU A 64 -16.18 9.43 0.66
C LEU A 64 -15.77 10.17 -0.61
N LYS A 65 -15.69 11.50 -0.49
CA LYS A 65 -15.10 12.38 -1.49
C LYS A 65 -14.10 13.30 -0.79
N ILE A 66 -12.81 13.00 -0.97
CA ILE A 66 -11.72 13.70 -0.28
C ILE A 66 -10.62 14.04 -1.28
N THR A 67 -10.11 15.25 -1.19
CA THR A 67 -8.96 15.75 -1.92
C THR A 67 -7.88 16.17 -0.96
N ILE A 68 -6.65 15.70 -1.18
CA ILE A 68 -5.50 16.00 -0.32
C ILE A 68 -4.35 16.45 -1.21
N ASP A 69 -3.83 17.65 -0.98
CA ASP A 69 -2.59 18.13 -1.58
C ASP A 69 -1.40 17.71 -0.71
N ILE A 70 -0.39 17.12 -1.33
CA ILE A 70 0.88 16.77 -0.70
C ILE A 70 1.98 17.61 -1.30
N VAL A 71 2.56 18.49 -0.49
CA VAL A 71 3.67 19.37 -0.87
C VAL A 71 4.97 18.81 -0.31
N LEU A 72 5.88 18.43 -1.20
CA LEU A 72 7.19 17.89 -0.85
C LEU A 72 8.25 18.99 -0.93
N THR A 73 8.68 19.46 0.24
CA THR A 73 9.55 20.63 0.38
C THR A 73 10.99 20.42 -0.12
N ASP A 74 11.47 19.17 -0.12
CA ASP A 74 12.82 18.78 -0.53
C ASP A 74 12.96 18.55 -2.04
N THR A 75 11.86 18.23 -2.73
CA THR A 75 11.85 17.96 -4.17
C THR A 75 11.14 19.06 -4.98
N ALA A 76 10.49 20.00 -4.29
CA ALA A 76 9.63 21.02 -4.90
C ALA A 76 8.50 20.43 -5.76
N GLU A 77 8.09 19.19 -5.48
CA GLU A 77 6.97 18.53 -6.13
C GLU A 77 5.69 18.71 -5.32
N THR A 78 4.56 18.78 -6.01
CA THR A 78 3.24 18.77 -5.39
C THR A 78 2.38 17.73 -6.09
N TYR A 79 1.70 16.92 -5.28
CA TYR A 79 0.80 15.89 -5.74
C TYR A 79 -0.59 16.15 -5.17
N ARG A 80 -1.64 15.94 -5.98
CA ARG A 80 -3.01 15.83 -5.47
C ARG A 80 -3.41 14.37 -5.41
N LEU A 81 -3.87 13.95 -4.24
CA LEU A 81 -4.61 12.72 -4.03
C LEU A 81 -6.11 13.01 -4.09
N GLY A 82 -6.87 12.14 -4.75
CA GLY A 82 -8.32 12.20 -4.81
C GLY A 82 -8.93 10.84 -4.51
N LEU A 83 -9.78 10.76 -3.49
CA LEU A 83 -10.59 9.59 -3.17
C LEU A 83 -12.04 9.89 -3.56
N THR A 84 -12.61 9.12 -4.48
CA THR A 84 -14.02 9.23 -4.85
C THR A 84 -14.53 7.88 -5.35
N ASN A 85 -15.75 7.50 -4.98
CA ASN A 85 -16.35 6.20 -5.34
C ASN A 85 -15.47 5.01 -4.94
N GLY A 86 -14.78 5.11 -3.80
CA GLY A 86 -13.86 4.09 -3.31
C GLY A 86 -12.56 3.93 -4.12
N VAL A 87 -12.23 4.85 -5.03
CA VAL A 87 -10.99 4.82 -5.83
C VAL A 87 -10.08 5.96 -5.41
N LEU A 88 -8.85 5.64 -4.98
CA LEU A 88 -7.80 6.63 -4.75
C LEU A 88 -7.00 6.83 -6.05
N THR A 89 -6.87 8.09 -6.45
CA THR A 89 -6.08 8.53 -7.60
C THR A 89 -5.06 9.56 -7.17
N HIS A 90 -3.99 9.72 -7.94
CA HIS A 90 -2.98 10.74 -7.69
C HIS A 90 -2.54 11.42 -8.98
N THR A 91 -2.19 12.70 -8.92
CA THR A 91 -1.66 13.46 -10.06
C THR A 91 -0.63 14.49 -9.59
N ALA A 92 0.38 14.74 -10.42
CA ALA A 92 1.34 15.84 -10.24
C ALA A 92 0.96 17.09 -11.05
N ALA A 93 -0.18 17.04 -11.77
CA ALA A 93 -0.66 18.18 -12.54
C ALA A 93 -1.17 19.27 -11.60
N GLN A 94 -0.91 20.53 -11.95
CA GLN A 94 -1.40 21.68 -11.19
C GLN A 94 -2.93 21.69 -11.16
N GLN A 95 -3.49 21.96 -9.99
CA GLN A 95 -4.92 21.99 -9.74
C GLN A 95 -5.38 23.44 -9.58
N GLN A 96 -6.62 23.74 -9.98
CA GLN A 96 -7.17 25.10 -9.94
C GLN A 96 -8.07 25.36 -8.73
N ASP A 97 -8.56 24.30 -8.10
CA ASP A 97 -9.41 24.29 -6.92
C ASP A 97 -8.61 23.94 -5.65
N SER A 98 -9.16 24.32 -4.49
CA SER A 98 -8.58 24.00 -3.18
C SER A 98 -8.84 22.55 -2.79
N ALA A 99 -7.83 21.88 -2.23
CA ALA A 99 -8.01 20.59 -1.59
C ALA A 99 -8.68 20.73 -0.21
N ASP A 100 -9.30 19.64 0.27
CA ASP A 100 -9.88 19.56 1.62
C ASP A 100 -8.80 19.59 2.71
N LEU A 101 -7.59 19.13 2.38
CA LEU A 101 -6.42 19.12 3.25
C LEU A 101 -5.14 19.36 2.45
N THR A 102 -4.18 20.08 3.03
CA THR A 102 -2.81 20.18 2.51
C THR A 102 -1.82 19.64 3.54
N LEU A 103 -1.07 18.61 3.14
CA LEU A 103 0.02 18.03 3.92
C LEU A 103 1.36 18.52 3.35
N THR A 104 2.11 19.27 4.15
CA THR A 104 3.46 19.71 3.79
C THR A 104 4.49 18.86 4.52
N THR A 105 5.34 18.17 3.78
CA THR A 105 6.35 17.26 4.35
C THR A 105 7.59 17.16 3.44
N THR A 106 8.47 16.20 3.71
CA THR A 106 9.57 15.81 2.81
C THR A 106 9.30 14.43 2.22
N ALA A 107 9.86 14.14 1.04
CA ALA A 107 9.72 12.83 0.42
C ALA A 107 10.19 11.70 1.35
N ARG A 108 11.25 11.97 2.15
CA ARG A 108 11.80 11.01 3.12
C ARG A 108 10.86 10.70 4.29
N ARG A 109 10.04 11.65 4.74
CA ARG A 109 9.13 11.47 5.89
C ARG A 109 7.78 10.88 5.48
N LEU A 110 7.43 10.97 4.20
CA LEU A 110 6.15 10.55 3.68
C LEU A 110 5.82 9.07 3.94
N PRO A 111 6.75 8.09 3.78
CA PRO A 111 6.44 6.68 4.08
C PRO A 111 6.14 6.43 5.56
N ALA A 112 6.85 7.10 6.48
CA ALA A 112 6.62 6.95 7.92
C ALA A 112 5.23 7.48 8.33
N LEU A 113 4.75 8.54 7.66
CA LEU A 113 3.39 9.04 7.85
C LEU A 113 2.34 8.07 7.35
N ALA A 114 2.57 7.46 6.18
CA ALA A 114 1.66 6.47 5.60
C ALA A 114 1.56 5.18 6.44
N LEU A 115 2.63 4.81 7.16
CA LEU A 115 2.64 3.67 8.07
C LEU A 115 1.99 3.94 9.43
N GLY A 116 1.66 5.19 9.74
CA GLY A 116 1.10 5.57 11.04
C GLY A 116 2.13 5.62 12.18
N ASP A 117 3.42 5.57 11.87
CA ASP A 117 4.52 5.60 12.86
C ASP A 117 4.76 7.01 13.44
N LEU A 118 4.22 8.05 12.80
CA LEU A 118 4.30 9.44 13.26
C LEU A 118 2.91 9.92 13.68
N THR A 119 2.78 10.35 14.95
CA THR A 119 1.58 11.03 15.41
C THR A 119 1.51 12.44 14.80
N PRO A 120 0.30 12.98 14.54
CA PRO A 120 0.14 14.33 14.00
C PRO A 120 0.85 15.42 14.80
N ASP A 121 1.03 15.23 16.11
CA ASP A 121 1.73 16.17 17.01
C ASP A 121 3.26 16.21 16.79
N ALA A 122 3.83 15.26 16.04
CA ALA A 122 5.25 15.14 15.75
C ALA A 122 5.67 15.71 14.38
N LEU A 123 4.72 16.28 13.63
CA LEU A 123 4.90 16.94 12.33
C LEU A 123 5.27 18.42 12.48
#